data_AF-A0A832JC77-F1
#
_entry.id   AF-A0A832JC77-F1
#
_cell.length_a   1.000
_cell.length_b   1.000
_cell.length_c   1.000
_cell.angle_alpha   90.00
_cell.angle_beta   90.00
_cell.angle_gamma   90.00
#
_symmetry.space_group_name_H-M   'P 1'
#
loop_
_entity.id
_entity.type
_entity.pdbx_description
1 polymer ?
#
loop_
_entity_poly.entity_id
_entity_poly.type
_entity_poly.pdbx_seq_one_letter_code
_entity_poly.pdbx_strand_id
1 'polypeptide(L)' 'MKGPEGEQGVRPALLGRAHGSEGSVVCSLCEHRCEIAPGKVGVCGVRANREGKLVT' A
#
# COMPACT_ATOMS: atom_id res chain seq x y z
N MET A 1 21.29 -4.37 17.85
CA MET A 1 20.87 -3.03 18.31
C MET A 1 20.96 -2.11 17.10
N LYS A 2 19.88 -1.78 16.40
CA LYS A 2 18.57 -1.29 16.87
C LYS A 2 17.49 -1.76 15.89
N GLY A 3 16.60 -2.66 16.31
CA GLY A 3 15.35 -2.90 15.57
C GLY A 3 14.37 -1.78 15.92
N PRO A 4 13.59 -1.24 14.98
CA PRO A 4 12.37 -0.51 15.30
C PRO A 4 11.23 -1.54 15.26
N GLU A 5 10.63 -1.95 16.37
CA GLU A 5 9.67 -1.19 17.18
C GLU A 5 8.66 -0.45 16.29
N GLY A 6 7.47 -1.04 16.13
CA GLY A 6 6.36 -0.43 15.42
C GLY A 6 5.24 -1.36 14.94
N GLU A 7 5.16 -2.60 15.39
CA GLU A 7 4.08 -3.53 15.05
C GLU A 7 2.94 -3.43 16.07
N GLN A 8 2.25 -2.28 16.13
CA GLN A 8 1.05 -2.14 16.96
C GLN A 8 0.03 -1.23 16.24
N GLY A 9 -0.95 -1.86 15.58
CA GLY A 9 -2.22 -1.19 15.27
C GLY A 9 -2.67 -1.13 13.80
N VAL A 10 -1.97 -1.75 12.86
CA VAL A 10 -2.51 -1.90 11.49
C VAL A 10 -2.93 -3.35 11.35
N ARG A 11 -4.24 -3.63 11.38
CA ARG A 11 -4.74 -4.88 10.80
C ARG A 11 -4.35 -4.78 9.33
N PRO A 12 -3.33 -5.51 8.82
CA PRO A 12 -2.97 -5.38 7.43
C PRO A 12 -4.24 -5.68 6.65
N ALA A 13 -4.71 -4.71 5.86
CA ALA A 13 -5.65 -5.06 4.82
C ALA A 13 -4.97 -6.23 4.09
N LEU A 14 -5.64 -7.36 3.95
CA LEU A 14 -5.14 -8.60 3.32
C LEU A 14 -4.72 -8.41 1.84
N LEU A 15 -4.53 -7.16 1.44
CA LEU A 15 -4.85 -6.61 0.15
C LEU A 15 -3.78 -5.61 -0.34
N GLY A 16 -2.89 -5.12 0.52
CA GLY A 16 -1.77 -4.27 0.11
C GLY A 16 -0.62 -4.33 1.11
N ARG A 17 0.60 -4.55 0.61
CA ARG A 17 1.82 -4.33 1.40
C ARG A 17 2.31 -2.91 1.16
N ALA A 18 2.61 -2.20 2.25
CA ALA A 18 3.47 -1.03 2.17
C ALA A 18 4.83 -1.48 1.63
N HIS A 19 5.27 -0.89 0.53
CA HIS A 19 6.61 -1.14 -0.01
C HIS A 19 7.52 -0.01 0.44
N GLY A 20 8.74 -0.38 0.85
CA GLY A 20 9.71 0.53 1.41
C GLY A 20 10.24 1.51 0.37
N SER A 21 9.56 2.65 0.23
CA SER A 21 10.11 4.01 0.07
C SER A 21 8.93 4.97 -0.09
N GLU A 22 8.84 5.98 0.77
CA GLU A 22 7.96 7.16 0.57
C GLU A 22 6.44 6.92 0.41
N GLY A 23 5.89 5.89 1.07
CA GLY A 23 4.43 5.72 1.16
C GLY A 23 3.77 5.18 -0.11
N SER A 24 4.52 4.61 -1.06
CA SER A 24 3.92 3.81 -2.13
C SER A 24 3.33 2.50 -1.57
N VAL A 25 2.27 2.02 -2.22
CA VAL A 25 1.61 0.75 -1.85
C VAL A 25 1.62 -0.19 -3.03
N VAL A 26 1.89 -1.46 -2.77
CA VAL A 26 1.78 -2.51 -3.79
C VAL A 26 0.42 -3.17 -3.64
N CYS A 27 -0.42 -3.01 -4.66
CA CYS A 27 -1.75 -3.58 -4.76
C CYS A 27 -1.70 -4.90 -5.52
N SER A 28 -1.88 -6.03 -4.83
CA SER A 28 -1.92 -7.37 -5.44
C SER A 28 -3.34 -7.93 -5.60
N LEU A 29 -4.36 -7.07 -5.59
CA LEU A 29 -5.77 -7.47 -5.62
C LEU A 29 -6.36 -7.76 -7.00
N CYS A 30 -5.65 -7.35 -8.04
CA CYS A 30 -5.98 -7.68 -9.42
C CYS A 30 -4.71 -8.18 -10.10
N GLU A 31 -4.87 -8.71 -11.31
CA GLU A 31 -3.77 -9.24 -12.12
C GLU A 31 -2.67 -8.21 -12.42
N HIS A 32 -2.98 -6.91 -12.38
CA HIS A 32 -2.03 -5.85 -12.69
C HIS A 32 -0.95 -5.62 -11.63
N ARG A 33 -1.16 -6.10 -10.40
CA ARG A 33 -0.16 -6.04 -9.30
C ARG A 33 0.51 -4.65 -9.15
N CYS A 34 -0.28 -3.58 -9.27
CA CYS A 34 0.26 -2.24 -9.42
C CYS A 34 1.02 -1.77 -8.19
N GLU A 35 2.15 -1.10 -8.40
CA GLU A 35 2.71 -0.17 -7.42
C GLU A 35 2.06 1.20 -7.61
N ILE A 36 1.38 1.69 -6.57
CA ILE A 36 0.62 2.93 -6.60
C ILE A 36 1.32 3.94 -5.71
N ALA A 37 1.87 5.00 -6.32
CA ALA A 37 2.46 6.11 -5.58
C ALA A 37 1.39 6.92 -4.82
N PRO A 38 1.73 7.64 -3.75
CA PRO A 38 0.78 8.48 -3.01
C PRO A 38 0.01 9.43 -3.93
N GLY A 39 -1.31 9.50 -3.75
CA GLY A 39 -2.20 10.34 -4.55
C GLY A 39 -2.45 9.84 -5.97
N LYS A 40 -1.97 8.64 -6.33
CA LYS A 40 -2.21 8.01 -7.64
C LYS A 40 -3.28 6.92 -7.56
N VAL A 41 -3.82 6.60 -8.72
CA VAL A 41 -4.76 5.50 -8.96
C VAL A 41 -4.03 4.41 -9.73
N GLY A 42 -4.26 3.15 -9.37
CA GLY A 42 -3.75 1.99 -10.09
C GLY A 42 -4.40 1.86 -11.46
N VAL A 43 -3.80 1.05 -12.33
CA VAL A 43 -4.27 0.84 -13.71
C VAL A 43 -5.72 0.35 -13.79
N CYS A 44 -6.21 -0.34 -12.76
CA CYS A 44 -7.60 -0.80 -12.71
C CYS A 44 -8.64 0.34 -12.58
N GLY A 45 -8.22 1.57 -12.28
CA GLY A 45 -9.12 2.72 -12.06
C GLY A 45 -9.91 2.68 -10.75
N VAL A 46 -10.02 1.50 -10.12
CA VAL A 46 -10.76 1.30 -8.87
C VAL A 46 -9.92 1.62 -7.63
N ARG A 47 -8.61 1.39 -7.64
CA ARG A 47 -7.80 1.46 -6.41
C ARG A 47 -6.88 2.66 -6.42
N ALA A 48 -6.86 3.40 -5.33
CA ALA A 48 -5.97 4.54 -5.16
C ALA A 48 -5.10 4.39 -3.92
N ASN A 49 -3.93 5.00 -3.97
CA ASN A 49 -3.11 5.18 -2.78
C ASN A 49 -3.41 6.55 -2.19
N ARG A 50 -4.06 6.57 -1.04
CA ARG A 50 -4.26 7.79 -0.26
C ARG A 50 -3.37 7.73 0.97
N GLU A 51 -2.28 8.49 0.94
CA GLU A 51 -1.37 8.67 2.09
C GLU A 51 -0.80 7.32 2.61
N GLY A 52 -0.39 6.43 1.71
CA GLY A 52 0.13 5.11 2.06
C GLY A 52 -0.93 4.05 2.36
N LYS A 53 -2.21 4.34 2.06
CA LYS A 53 -3.32 3.41 2.24
C LYS A 53 -4.01 3.12 0.92
N LEU A 54 -4.21 1.84 0.66
CA LEU A 54 -5.02 1.40 -0.47
C LEU A 54 -6.50 1.66 -0.18
N VAL A 55 -7.14 2.49 -0.99
CA VAL A 55 -8.57 2.77 -0.96
C VAL A 55 -9.22 2.34 -2.28
N THR A 56 -10.53 2.09 -2.26
CA THR A 56 -11.37 1.82 -3.43
C THR A 56 -12.19 3.05 -3.81
#